data_AF-A0A6P8W8P3-F1
#
_entry.id   AF-A0A6P8W8P3-F1
#
_cell.length_a   1.000
_cell.length_b   1.000
_cell.length_c   1.000
_cell.angle_alpha   90.00
_cell.angle_beta   90.00
_cell.angle_gamma   90.00
#
_symmetry.space_group_name_H-M   'P 1'
#
loop_
_entity.id
_entity.type
_entity.pdbx_description
1 polymer ?
#
loop_
_entity_poly.entity_id
_entity_poly.type
_entity_poly.pdbx_seq_one_letter_code
_entity_poly.pdbx_strand_id
1 'polypeptide(L)'
;MELVSGFKYKLILENEEIFTPCINKLPNVVDLPELFDISEFHTKEDGDELTVSGNMTSKWNYDSTDRIDGFVTLYRYERREWVATLYSMTVKDVCSVIYDDKQYWYELWTKHIISSKNVRENCLMSGALSDSMF
;
A
#
# COMPACT_ATOMS: atom_id res chain seq x y z
N MET A 1 -21.90 12.04 -31.18
CA MET A 1 -22.00 11.84 -29.72
C MET A 1 -20.58 11.69 -29.23
N GLU A 2 -19.96 12.79 -28.83
CA GLU A 2 -18.57 12.79 -28.35
C GLU A 2 -18.57 12.26 -26.91
N LEU A 3 -17.80 11.21 -26.67
CA LEU A 3 -17.51 10.70 -25.34
C LEU A 3 -16.54 11.70 -24.67
N VAL A 4 -17.07 12.58 -23.83
CA VAL A 4 -16.25 13.38 -22.92
C VAL A 4 -15.79 12.45 -21.79
N SER A 5 -14.61 11.85 -21.94
CA SER A 5 -13.93 11.16 -20.84
C SER A 5 -13.20 12.21 -19.99
N GLY A 6 -13.79 12.53 -18.84
CA GLY A 6 -13.27 13.52 -17.90
C GLY A 6 -12.44 12.89 -16.79
N PHE A 7 -11.20 12.52 -17.06
CA PHE A 7 -10.25 12.25 -15.99
C PHE A 7 -9.59 13.57 -15.57
N LYS A 8 -9.94 14.06 -14.37
CA LYS A 8 -9.42 15.34 -13.85
C LYS A 8 -7.92 15.27 -13.49
N TYR A 9 -7.41 14.05 -13.25
CA TYR A 9 -6.03 13.77 -12.92
C TYR A 9 -5.63 12.41 -13.52
N LYS A 10 -4.49 12.35 -14.20
CA LYS A 10 -3.84 11.10 -14.66
C LYS A 10 -2.67 10.80 -13.74
N LEU A 11 -2.61 9.59 -13.19
CA LEU A 11 -1.43 9.10 -12.47
C LEU A 11 -0.45 8.58 -13.53
N ILE A 12 0.75 9.16 -13.59
CA ILE A 12 1.84 8.69 -14.44
C ILE A 12 2.94 8.24 -13.50
N LEU A 13 3.27 6.95 -13.53
CA LEU A 13 4.35 6.43 -12.71
C LEU A 13 5.70 6.82 -13.35
N GLU A 14 6.61 7.37 -12.55
CA GLU A 14 7.98 7.65 -13.00
C GLU A 14 8.81 6.36 -13.12
N ASN A 15 8.45 5.34 -12.34
CA ASN A 15 9.02 4.01 -12.34
C ASN A 15 7.91 2.97 -12.20
N GLU A 16 8.00 1.87 -12.94
CA GLU A 16 7.09 0.73 -12.81
C GLU A 16 7.19 0.09 -11.40
N GLU A 17 8.36 0.21 -10.75
CA GLU A 17 8.54 -0.15 -9.35
C GLU A 17 7.94 0.91 -8.42
N ILE A 18 6.83 0.56 -7.78
CA ILE A 18 6.09 1.46 -6.87
C ILE A 18 6.72 1.60 -5.47
N PHE A 19 7.72 0.77 -5.14
CA PHE A 19 8.42 0.79 -3.85
C PHE A 19 9.92 0.96 -4.07
N THR A 20 10.49 2.03 -3.55
CA THR A 20 11.93 2.31 -3.62
C THR A 20 12.52 2.42 -2.21
N PRO A 21 13.77 1.97 -1.99
CA PRO A 21 14.45 2.14 -0.71
C PRO A 21 14.56 3.61 -0.28
N CYS A 22 14.57 3.84 1.02
CA CYS A 22 14.73 5.18 1.58
C CYS A 22 16.14 5.76 1.29
N ILE A 23 16.20 6.99 0.80
CA ILE A 23 17.48 7.73 0.65
C ILE A 23 18.00 8.07 2.06
N ASN A 24 19.29 7.83 2.32
CA ASN A 24 19.93 8.09 3.61
C ASN A 24 19.28 7.34 4.79
N LYS A 25 18.93 6.07 4.58
CA LYS A 25 18.38 5.16 5.58
C LYS A 25 19.14 5.20 6.91
N LEU A 26 18.42 5.51 7.98
CA LEU A 26 18.97 5.51 9.34
C LEU A 26 19.19 4.07 9.85
N PRO A 27 20.09 3.88 10.83
CA PRO A 27 20.20 2.60 11.53
C PRO A 27 18.84 2.17 12.11
N ASN A 28 18.48 0.89 11.95
CA ASN A 28 17.21 0.28 12.36
C ASN A 28 15.96 0.70 11.58
N VAL A 29 16.11 1.43 10.48
CA VAL A 29 15.04 1.55 9.47
C VAL A 29 15.18 0.34 8.55
N VAL A 30 14.06 -0.23 8.11
CA VAL A 30 13.99 -1.33 7.13
C VAL A 30 13.04 -0.94 6.02
N ASP A 31 13.36 -1.30 4.79
CA ASP A 31 12.53 -0.98 3.63
C ASP A 31 11.45 -2.05 3.44
N LEU A 32 10.42 -1.73 2.65
CA LEU A 32 9.30 -2.65 2.42
C LEU A 32 9.72 -4.04 1.92
N PRO A 33 10.70 -4.20 1.00
CA PRO A 33 11.16 -5.53 0.56
C PRO A 33 11.86 -6.38 1.64
N GLU A 34 12.28 -5.76 2.75
CA GLU A 34 12.82 -6.49 3.91
C GLU A 34 11.71 -6.97 4.86
N LEU A 35 10.61 -6.22 4.93
CA LEU A 35 9.44 -6.57 5.73
C LEU A 35 8.53 -7.58 5.03
N PHE A 36 8.48 -7.53 3.70
CA PHE A 36 7.61 -8.34 2.87
C PHE A 36 8.34 -8.96 1.68
N ASP A 37 8.02 -10.20 1.38
CA ASP A 37 8.28 -10.80 0.08
C ASP A 37 7.30 -10.27 -0.95
N ILE A 38 7.82 -9.51 -1.89
CA ILE A 38 7.07 -8.89 -3.00
C ILE A 38 7.55 -9.42 -4.36
N SER A 39 8.27 -10.56 -4.40
CA SER A 39 8.79 -11.13 -5.65
C SER A 39 7.69 -11.46 -6.66
N GLU A 40 6.51 -11.83 -6.15
CA GLU A 40 5.31 -12.15 -6.93
C GLU A 40 4.38 -10.95 -7.04
N PHE A 41 4.79 -9.75 -6.63
CA PHE A 41 3.99 -8.53 -6.76
C PHE A 41 4.30 -7.86 -8.10
N HIS A 42 3.28 -7.67 -8.92
CA HIS A 42 3.43 -7.13 -10.26
C HIS A 42 2.48 -5.96 -10.48
N THR A 43 3.04 -4.90 -11.06
CA THR A 43 2.34 -3.72 -11.54
C THR A 43 2.40 -3.71 -13.07
N LYS A 44 1.26 -3.46 -13.71
CA LYS A 44 1.20 -3.29 -15.15
C LYS A 44 0.41 -2.03 -15.45
N GLU A 45 1.03 -1.11 -16.20
CA GLU A 45 0.34 0.05 -16.76
C GLU A 45 -0.25 -0.33 -18.12
N ASP A 46 -1.55 -0.13 -18.30
CA ASP A 46 -2.25 -0.29 -19.57
C ASP A 46 -3.02 1.00 -19.89
N GLY A 47 -2.35 1.93 -20.58
CA GLY A 47 -2.92 3.22 -20.98
C GLY A 47 -3.12 4.20 -19.84
N ASP A 48 -4.32 4.21 -19.25
CA ASP A 48 -4.72 5.03 -18.10
C ASP A 48 -5.03 4.17 -16.85
N GLU A 49 -4.87 2.85 -16.96
CA GLU A 49 -5.15 1.90 -15.89
C GLU A 49 -3.85 1.35 -15.30
N LEU A 50 -3.79 1.29 -13.96
CA LEU A 50 -2.73 0.60 -13.23
C LEU A 50 -3.30 -0.69 -12.65
N THR A 51 -2.93 -1.82 -13.24
CA THR A 51 -3.28 -3.13 -12.70
C THR A 51 -2.23 -3.56 -11.69
N VAL A 52 -2.67 -3.92 -10.48
CA VAL A 52 -1.84 -4.50 -9.43
C VAL A 52 -2.26 -5.95 -9.23
N SER A 53 -1.30 -6.88 -9.25
CA SER A 53 -1.58 -8.31 -9.15
C SER A 53 -0.50 -9.06 -8.38
N GLY A 54 -0.88 -10.21 -7.82
CA GLY A 54 0.04 -11.18 -7.26
C GLY A 54 0.08 -11.20 -5.72
N ASN A 55 1.17 -11.64 -5.13
CA ASN A 55 1.22 -11.96 -3.69
C ASN A 55 2.26 -11.14 -2.93
N MET A 56 1.89 -10.76 -1.71
CA MET A 56 2.80 -10.14 -0.74
C MET A 56 2.82 -10.97 0.55
N THR A 57 3.99 -11.49 0.92
CA THR A 57 4.14 -12.36 2.09
C THR A 57 4.95 -11.68 3.18
N SER A 58 4.47 -11.68 4.42
CA SER A 58 5.22 -11.11 5.56
C SER A 58 6.52 -11.87 5.82
N LYS A 59 7.67 -11.19 5.85
CA LYS A 59 9.01 -11.74 6.19
C LYS A 59 9.41 -11.46 7.63
N TRP A 60 8.98 -10.34 8.18
CA TRP A 60 9.27 -9.96 9.56
C TRP A 60 8.46 -10.81 10.56
N ASN A 61 9.11 -11.15 11.66
CA ASN A 61 8.52 -11.84 12.79
C ASN A 61 8.23 -10.81 13.89
N TYR A 62 6.96 -10.56 14.17
CA TYR A 62 6.52 -9.70 15.26
C TYR A 62 5.58 -10.48 16.17
N ASP A 63 5.61 -10.17 17.47
CA ASP A 63 4.71 -10.78 18.44
C ASP A 63 3.29 -10.21 18.29
N SER A 64 2.28 -11.02 18.58
CA SER A 64 0.87 -10.57 18.62
C SER A 64 0.61 -9.38 19.57
N THR A 65 1.52 -9.14 20.52
CA THR A 65 1.49 -8.03 21.47
C THR A 65 2.25 -6.79 20.99
N ASP A 66 3.01 -6.90 19.88
CA ASP A 66 3.72 -5.77 19.31
C ASP A 66 2.75 -4.77 18.70
N ARG A 67 2.94 -3.50 19.04
CA ARG A 67 2.12 -2.41 18.53
C ARG A 67 2.73 -1.86 17.24
N ILE A 68 1.96 -1.95 16.16
CA ILE A 68 2.31 -1.36 14.87
C ILE A 68 1.60 -0.01 14.73
N ASP A 69 2.36 1.07 14.60
CA ASP A 69 1.85 2.40 14.25
C ASP A 69 2.17 2.69 12.77
N GLY A 70 1.18 3.17 12.03
CA GLY A 70 1.31 3.55 10.63
C GLY A 70 1.33 5.06 10.43
N PHE A 71 2.17 5.52 9.51
CA PHE A 71 2.19 6.92 9.08
C PHE A 71 2.36 6.98 7.57
N VAL A 72 1.49 7.73 6.90
CA VAL A 72 1.54 7.95 5.45
C VAL A 72 1.41 9.44 5.19
N THR A 73 2.26 9.98 4.31
CA THR A 73 2.18 11.36 3.83
C THR A 73 2.25 11.38 2.32
N LEU A 74 1.30 12.06 1.69
CA LEU A 74 1.34 12.32 0.27
C LEU A 74 2.12 13.60 0.01
N TYR A 75 3.11 13.52 -0.87
CA TYR A 75 3.88 14.66 -1.36
C TYR A 75 3.47 15.02 -2.78
N ARG A 76 3.57 16.30 -3.13
CA ARG A 76 3.40 16.82 -4.48
C ARG A 76 4.71 17.43 -4.95
N TYR A 77 5.17 17.04 -6.13
CA TYR A 77 6.36 17.62 -6.72
C TYR A 77 6.03 18.98 -7.36
N GLU A 78 6.61 20.06 -6.83
CA GLU A 78 6.46 21.41 -7.36
C GLU A 78 7.81 22.12 -7.41
N ARG A 79 8.10 22.79 -8.54
CA ARG A 79 9.31 23.62 -8.70
C ARG A 79 10.62 22.93 -8.27
N ARG A 80 10.74 21.64 -8.59
CA ARG A 80 11.89 20.77 -8.27
C ARG A 80 12.01 20.33 -6.82
N GLU A 81 10.97 20.51 -6.02
CA GLU A 81 10.95 20.09 -4.61
C GLU A 81 9.69 19.26 -4.31
N TRP A 82 9.83 18.30 -3.40
CA TRP A 82 8.70 17.53 -2.87
C TRP A 82 8.07 18.30 -1.70
N VAL A 83 6.84 18.79 -1.90
CA VAL A 83 6.11 19.54 -0.88
C VAL A 83 5.03 18.64 -0.27
N ALA A 84 5.03 18.53 1.06
CA ALA A 84 4.02 17.76 1.78
C ALA A 84 2.62 18.36 1.50
N THR A 85 1.65 17.50 1.22
CA THR A 85 0.26 17.90 1.05
C THR A 85 -0.47 17.85 2.40
N LEU A 86 -1.72 18.34 2.43
CA LEU A 86 -2.61 18.18 3.59
C LEU A 86 -3.03 16.72 3.84
N TYR A 87 -2.76 15.81 2.89
CA TYR A 87 -3.07 14.40 3.00
C TYR A 87 -1.94 13.67 3.73
N SER A 88 -1.99 13.77 5.06
CA SER A 88 -1.16 13.00 5.97
C SER A 88 -2.05 12.23 6.93
N MET A 89 -1.74 10.97 7.18
CA MET A 89 -2.52 10.08 8.02
C MET A 89 -1.60 9.37 9.01
N THR A 90 -2.01 9.39 10.28
CA THR A 90 -1.38 8.58 11.34
C THR A 90 -2.41 7.60 11.84
N VAL A 91 -2.09 6.31 11.80
CA VAL A 91 -2.93 5.23 12.32
C VAL A 91 -2.19 4.64 13.50
N LYS A 92 -2.76 4.80 14.69
CA LYS A 92 -2.23 4.19 15.91
C LYS A 92 -2.81 2.80 16.05
N ASP A 93 -1.97 1.83 16.41
CA ASP A 93 -2.38 0.44 16.56
C ASP A 93 -3.12 -0.07 15.30
N VAL A 94 -2.39 -0.11 14.19
CA VAL A 94 -2.89 -0.48 12.86
C VAL A 94 -3.64 -1.81 12.91
N CYS A 95 -3.13 -2.78 13.67
CA CYS A 95 -3.71 -4.11 13.79
C CYS A 95 -5.14 -4.09 14.33
N SER A 96 -5.46 -3.14 15.22
CA SER A 96 -6.81 -3.00 15.77
C SER A 96 -7.86 -2.50 14.77
N VAL A 97 -7.43 -1.82 13.69
CA VAL A 97 -8.32 -1.13 12.75
C VAL A 97 -8.16 -1.58 11.29
N ILE A 98 -7.16 -2.41 10.96
CA ILE A 98 -6.87 -2.78 9.56
C ILE A 98 -8.05 -3.49 8.87
N TYR A 99 -8.90 -4.18 9.63
CA TYR A 99 -10.11 -4.87 9.15
C TYR A 99 -11.43 -4.20 9.54
N ASP A 100 -11.39 -2.99 10.11
CA ASP A 100 -12.59 -2.23 10.45
C ASP A 100 -13.24 -1.68 9.18
N ASP A 101 -14.53 -1.98 8.97
CA ASP A 101 -15.28 -1.65 7.77
C ASP A 101 -15.53 -0.15 7.58
N LYS A 102 -15.28 0.64 8.61
CA LYS A 102 -15.38 2.11 8.58
C LYS A 102 -14.12 2.78 8.07
N GLN A 103 -13.03 2.05 7.87
CA GLN A 103 -11.76 2.63 7.47
C GLN A 103 -11.65 2.76 5.94
N TYR A 104 -10.97 3.82 5.48
CA TYR A 104 -10.83 4.11 4.04
C TYR A 104 -10.20 2.95 3.24
N TRP A 105 -9.29 2.20 3.85
CA TRP A 105 -8.62 1.06 3.21
C TRP A 105 -9.45 -0.21 3.18
N TYR A 106 -10.56 -0.31 3.92
CA TYR A 106 -11.36 -1.53 3.93
C TYR A 106 -12.02 -1.77 2.58
N GLU A 107 -12.68 -0.74 2.05
CA GLU A 107 -13.36 -0.78 0.77
C GLU A 107 -12.40 -0.91 -0.42
N LEU A 108 -11.18 -0.39 -0.27
CA LEU A 108 -10.17 -0.42 -1.33
C LEU A 108 -9.38 -1.74 -1.31
N TRP A 109 -9.03 -2.23 -0.13
CA TRP A 109 -8.02 -3.27 0.01
C TRP A 109 -8.45 -4.40 0.95
N THR A 110 -8.66 -4.13 2.24
CA THR A 110 -8.59 -5.21 3.24
C THR A 110 -9.78 -6.17 3.21
N LYS A 111 -10.91 -5.77 2.62
CA LYS A 111 -12.03 -6.69 2.33
C LYS A 111 -11.73 -7.75 1.26
N HIS A 112 -10.72 -7.51 0.41
CA HIS A 112 -10.33 -8.38 -0.70
C HIS A 112 -9.17 -9.33 -0.36
N ILE A 113 -8.66 -9.28 0.88
CA ILE A 113 -7.59 -10.19 1.30
C ILE A 113 -8.16 -11.61 1.40
N ILE A 114 -7.85 -12.46 0.41
CA ILE A 114 -8.28 -13.85 0.34
C ILE A 114 -7.23 -14.71 1.05
N SER A 115 -7.38 -14.85 2.36
CA SER A 115 -6.61 -15.77 3.18
C SER A 115 -7.35 -16.02 4.50
N SER A 116 -7.27 -17.26 4.98
CA SER A 116 -8.09 -17.90 6.03
C SER A 116 -8.34 -17.08 7.31
N LYS A 117 -9.31 -17.52 8.14
CA LYS A 117 -9.60 -17.03 9.51
C LYS A 117 -8.36 -16.62 10.35
N ASN A 118 -7.20 -17.21 10.06
CA ASN A 118 -5.91 -16.96 10.72
C ASN A 118 -5.33 -15.56 10.50
N VAL A 119 -5.69 -14.82 9.43
CA VAL A 119 -5.12 -13.49 9.16
C VAL A 119 -5.72 -12.41 10.08
N ARG A 120 -7.03 -12.47 10.34
CA ARG A 120 -7.70 -11.53 11.25
C ARG A 120 -7.14 -11.58 12.68
N GLU A 121 -6.65 -12.74 13.09
CA GLU A 121 -6.06 -12.97 14.41
C GLU A 121 -4.58 -12.58 14.47
N ASN A 122 -3.90 -12.45 13.33
CA ASN A 122 -2.46 -12.20 13.22
C ASN A 122 -2.12 -10.92 12.44
N CYS A 123 -3.01 -9.92 12.40
CA CYS A 123 -2.79 -8.62 11.76
C CYS A 123 -2.33 -8.73 10.27
N LEU A 124 -1.19 -8.14 9.88
CA LEU A 124 -0.70 -8.12 8.48
C LEU A 124 -0.13 -9.47 8.00
N MET A 125 -0.35 -10.56 8.73
CA MET A 125 0.22 -11.87 8.41
C MET A 125 -0.48 -12.53 7.22
N SER A 126 0.17 -12.45 6.05
CA SER A 126 -0.09 -13.23 4.84
C SER A 126 -1.47 -13.00 4.20
N GLY A 127 -1.52 -12.06 3.26
CA GLY A 127 -2.64 -11.88 2.35
C GLY A 127 -2.21 -12.05 0.90
N ALA A 128 -2.79 -13.01 0.18
CA ALA A 128 -2.78 -12.99 -1.27
C ALA A 128 -3.63 -11.80 -1.74
N LEU A 129 -3.06 -10.91 -2.55
CA LEU A 129 -3.83 -9.89 -3.28
C LEU A 129 -4.29 -10.54 -4.58
N SER A 130 -5.24 -11.48 -4.50
CA SER A 130 -5.83 -12.04 -5.70
C SER A 130 -6.99 -11.16 -6.17
N ASP A 131 -6.83 -10.70 -7.40
CA ASP A 131 -7.77 -10.07 -8.32
C ASP A 131 -8.04 -8.56 -8.19
N SER A 132 -7.55 -7.88 -9.23
CA SER A 132 -8.13 -6.72 -9.91
C SER A 132 -8.73 -5.66 -9.00
N MET A 133 -7.87 -4.77 -8.50
CA MET A 133 -8.31 -3.39 -8.36
C MET A 133 -8.62 -2.89 -9.79
N PHE A 134 -9.90 -2.64 -10.03
CA PHE A 134 -10.60 -2.21 -11.26
C PHE A 134 -11.19 -3.34 -12.13
#